data_AF-A0A941NFL1-F1
#
_entry.id   AF-A0A941NFL1-F1
#
_cell.length_a   1.000
_cell.length_b   1.000
_cell.length_c   1.000
_cell.angle_alpha   90.00
_cell.angle_beta   90.00
_cell.angle_gamma   90.00
#
_symmetry.space_group_name_H-M   'P 1'
#
loop_
_entity.id
_entity.type
_entity.pdbx_description
1 polymer ?
#
loop_
_entity_poly.entity_id
_entity_poly.type
_entity_poly.pdbx_seq_one_letter_code
_entity_poly.pdbx_strand_id
1 'polypeptide(L)'
;MAERSFKAEVEKLRLGAGEDFSGEGILAVTKALLQAGVAYVGGYQGSPISHLMDVFSDADALLRESGVHFETSASEAAAAAMLAASVNYPLRGAVAWKSVVGTNVAS
;
A
#
# COMPACT_ATOMS: atom_id res chain seq x y z
N MET A 1 -1.40 -3.12 -21.46
CA MET A 1 -2.40 -3.15 -20.38
C MET A 1 -2.50 -1.71 -19.90
N ALA A 2 -3.66 -1.07 -20.00
CA ALA A 2 -3.78 0.33 -19.60
C ALA A 2 -3.65 0.42 -18.07
N GLU A 3 -2.82 1.34 -17.60
CA GLU A 3 -2.67 1.68 -16.18
C GLU A 3 -4.05 2.10 -15.63
N ARG A 4 -4.50 1.43 -14.56
CA ARG A 4 -5.80 1.72 -13.95
C ARG A 4 -5.59 2.82 -12.91
N SER A 5 -6.07 4.01 -13.22
CA SER A 5 -6.04 5.16 -12.31
C SER A 5 -7.13 5.04 -11.24
N PHE A 6 -6.77 5.34 -9.99
CA PHE A 6 -7.63 5.40 -8.80
C PHE A 6 -7.74 6.82 -8.22
N LYS A 7 -7.30 7.85 -8.94
CA LYS A 7 -7.27 9.26 -8.48
C LYS A 7 -8.58 9.78 -7.88
N ALA A 8 -9.74 9.34 -8.38
CA ALA A 8 -11.03 9.77 -7.82
C ALA A 8 -11.37 8.95 -6.56
N GLU A 9 -11.04 7.67 -6.57
CA GLU A 9 -11.32 6.73 -5.50
C GLU A 9 -10.47 7.00 -4.25
N VAL A 10 -9.21 7.41 -4.42
CA VAL A 10 -8.29 7.70 -3.28
C VAL A 10 -8.77 8.84 -2.39
N GLU A 11 -9.65 9.73 -2.87
CA GLU A 11 -10.26 10.75 -2.02
C GLU A 11 -11.10 10.14 -0.88
N LYS A 12 -11.65 8.92 -1.08
CA LYS A 12 -12.33 8.17 -0.02
C LYS A 12 -11.40 7.79 1.13
N LEU A 13 -10.08 7.85 0.94
CA LEU A 13 -9.12 7.63 2.02
C LEU A 13 -9.18 8.74 3.08
N ARG A 14 -9.74 9.92 2.76
CA ARG A 14 -9.92 11.03 3.70
C ARG A 14 -11.09 10.85 4.67
N LEU A 15 -12.02 9.93 4.40
CA LEU A 15 -13.22 9.71 5.23
C LEU A 15 -12.86 9.55 6.72
N GLY A 16 -13.44 10.36 7.58
CA GLY A 16 -13.19 10.43 9.00
C GLY A 16 -13.98 9.41 9.81
N ALA A 17 -13.96 9.60 11.14
CA ALA A 17 -14.73 8.77 12.06
C ALA A 17 -16.23 8.99 11.85
N GLY A 18 -16.99 7.89 11.79
CA GLY A 18 -18.45 7.92 11.61
C GLY A 18 -18.90 8.02 10.14
N GLU A 19 -17.99 8.10 9.18
CA GLU A 19 -18.31 8.04 7.77
C GLU A 19 -18.23 6.61 7.23
N ASP A 20 -19.22 6.21 6.43
CA ASP A 20 -19.26 4.89 5.81
C ASP A 20 -18.31 4.81 4.60
N PHE A 21 -17.35 3.89 4.65
CA PHE A 21 -16.47 3.60 3.53
C PHE A 21 -17.11 2.55 2.59
N SER A 22 -17.17 2.85 1.30
CA SER A 22 -17.56 1.89 0.25
C SER A 22 -16.62 2.00 -0.96
N GLY A 23 -15.95 0.89 -1.29
CA GLY A 23 -14.96 0.85 -2.36
C GLY A 23 -14.36 -0.55 -2.55
N GLU A 24 -13.45 -0.66 -3.52
CA GLU A 24 -12.72 -1.90 -3.78
C GLU A 24 -11.83 -2.29 -2.59
N GLY A 25 -11.57 -3.60 -2.45
CA GLY A 25 -10.78 -4.15 -1.35
C GLY A 25 -9.38 -3.53 -1.23
N ILE A 26 -8.73 -3.17 -2.36
CA ILE A 26 -7.41 -2.51 -2.32
C ILE A 26 -7.44 -1.10 -1.72
N LEU A 27 -8.54 -0.35 -1.91
CA LEU A 27 -8.74 0.94 -1.28
C LEU A 27 -9.07 0.75 0.21
N ALA A 28 -9.86 -0.26 0.54
CA ALA A 28 -10.16 -0.61 1.93
C ALA A 28 -8.88 -0.99 2.72
N VAL A 29 -7.98 -1.77 2.11
CA VAL A 29 -6.68 -2.11 2.71
C VAL A 29 -5.84 -0.85 2.92
N THR A 30 -5.76 0.04 1.92
CA THR A 30 -5.03 1.31 2.05
C THR A 30 -5.61 2.17 3.17
N LYS A 31 -6.94 2.28 3.25
CA LYS A 31 -7.63 2.99 4.34
C LYS A 31 -7.30 2.38 5.70
N ALA A 32 -7.33 1.06 5.81
CA ALA A 32 -7.03 0.35 7.05
C ALA A 32 -5.58 0.57 7.49
N LEU A 33 -4.61 0.60 6.56
CA LEU A 33 -3.21 0.91 6.86
C LEU A 33 -3.06 2.34 7.41
N LEU A 34 -3.73 3.32 6.78
CA LEU A 34 -3.75 4.70 7.27
C LEU A 34 -4.36 4.80 8.68
N GLN A 35 -5.50 4.15 8.91
CA GLN A 35 -6.14 4.12 10.23
C GLN A 35 -5.30 3.36 11.28
N ALA A 36 -4.50 2.39 10.84
CA ALA A 36 -3.53 1.71 11.68
C ALA A 36 -2.30 2.58 12.02
N GLY A 37 -2.15 3.78 11.44
CA GLY A 37 -1.06 4.69 11.74
C GLY A 37 0.30 4.15 11.30
N VAL A 38 0.36 3.59 10.09
CA VAL A 38 1.65 3.24 9.48
C VAL A 38 2.44 4.50 9.14
N ALA A 39 3.74 4.48 9.38
CA ALA A 39 4.67 5.56 9.00
C ALA A 39 5.17 5.40 7.55
N TYR A 40 5.05 4.22 6.97
CA TYR A 40 5.42 3.98 5.58
C TYR A 40 4.66 2.80 4.97
N VAL A 41 4.48 2.87 3.66
CA VAL A 41 4.01 1.80 2.79
C VAL A 41 4.98 1.60 1.64
N GLY A 42 5.08 0.40 1.11
CA GLY A 42 5.91 0.15 -0.07
C GLY A 42 5.68 -1.21 -0.67
N GLY A 43 6.44 -1.55 -1.69
CA GLY A 43 6.29 -2.86 -2.30
C GLY A 43 6.95 -3.02 -3.65
N TYR A 44 6.89 -4.25 -4.14
CA TYR A 44 7.32 -4.59 -5.49
C TYR A 44 6.10 -4.95 -6.34
N GLN A 45 5.97 -4.28 -7.47
CA GLN A 45 4.81 -4.42 -8.34
C GLN A 45 4.75 -5.79 -9.04
N GLY A 46 3.54 -6.35 -9.10
CA GLY A 46 3.27 -7.57 -9.84
C GLY A 46 1.86 -8.08 -9.58
N SER A 47 1.19 -8.63 -10.58
CA SER A 47 -0.15 -9.22 -10.42
C SER A 47 -0.12 -10.33 -9.35
N PRO A 48 -1.09 -10.37 -8.40
CA PRO A 48 -2.32 -9.57 -8.34
C PRO A 48 -2.21 -8.27 -7.50
N ILE A 49 -1.01 -7.92 -7.01
CA ILE A 49 -0.79 -6.79 -6.10
C ILE A 49 -0.58 -5.46 -6.84
N SER A 50 -0.45 -5.46 -8.17
CA SER A 50 -0.21 -4.25 -8.98
C SER A 50 -1.22 -3.13 -8.70
N HIS A 51 -2.52 -3.44 -8.60
CA HIS A 51 -3.52 -2.41 -8.31
C HIS A 51 -3.39 -1.79 -6.91
N LEU A 52 -2.85 -2.50 -5.92
CA LEU A 52 -2.57 -1.89 -4.62
C LEU A 52 -1.42 -0.87 -4.73
N MET A 53 -0.40 -1.18 -5.54
CA MET A 53 0.70 -0.25 -5.81
C MET A 53 0.21 0.98 -6.59
N ASP A 54 -0.69 0.79 -7.55
CA ASP A 54 -1.33 1.89 -8.29
C ASP A 54 -2.10 2.83 -7.34
N VAL A 55 -2.85 2.26 -6.37
CA VAL A 55 -3.56 3.03 -5.33
C VAL A 55 -2.59 3.82 -4.45
N PHE A 56 -1.48 3.22 -4.01
CA PHE A 56 -0.47 3.95 -3.24
C PHE A 56 0.16 5.09 -4.05
N SER A 57 0.44 4.85 -5.33
CA SER A 57 0.97 5.86 -6.25
C SER A 57 0.02 7.03 -6.45
N ASP A 58 -1.26 6.76 -6.74
CA ASP A 58 -2.27 7.80 -6.90
C ASP A 58 -2.59 8.52 -5.57
N ALA A 59 -2.37 7.86 -4.43
CA ALA A 59 -2.56 8.44 -3.10
C ALA A 59 -1.31 9.16 -2.54
N ASP A 60 -0.16 9.19 -3.22
CA ASP A 60 1.12 9.66 -2.66
C ASP A 60 1.04 11.07 -2.03
N ALA A 61 0.30 11.99 -2.65
CA ALA A 61 0.06 13.32 -2.07
C ALA A 61 -0.65 13.24 -0.70
N LEU A 62 -1.71 12.44 -0.60
CA LEU A 62 -2.48 12.22 0.63
C LEU A 62 -1.65 11.47 1.69
N LEU A 63 -0.87 10.47 1.27
CA LEU A 63 0.05 9.74 2.14
C LEU A 63 1.05 10.70 2.79
N ARG A 64 1.66 11.60 2.00
CA ARG A 64 2.60 12.62 2.49
C ARG A 64 1.95 13.62 3.44
N GLU A 65 0.73 14.09 3.15
CA GLU A 65 -0.05 14.92 4.07
C GLU A 65 -0.27 14.22 5.43
N SER A 66 -0.44 12.89 5.39
CA SER A 66 -0.63 12.05 6.57
C SER A 66 0.68 11.61 7.24
N GLY A 67 1.84 12.07 6.73
CA GLY A 67 3.16 11.70 7.24
C GLY A 67 3.61 10.28 6.90
N VAL A 68 3.02 9.66 5.87
CA VAL A 68 3.31 8.29 5.43
C VAL A 68 4.23 8.32 4.22
N HIS A 69 5.41 7.67 4.32
CA HIS A 69 6.33 7.50 3.19
C HIS A 69 5.84 6.39 2.25
N PHE A 70 5.83 6.65 0.94
CA PHE A 70 5.57 5.63 -0.08
C PHE A 70 6.85 5.35 -0.89
N GLU A 71 7.18 4.08 -1.07
CA GLU A 71 8.31 3.63 -1.89
C GLU A 71 7.94 2.50 -2.86
N THR A 72 8.31 2.65 -4.13
CA THR A 72 8.29 1.56 -5.11
C THR A 72 9.66 0.87 -5.14
N SER A 73 9.69 -0.39 -4.70
CA SER A 73 10.94 -1.16 -4.63
C SER A 73 11.33 -1.75 -5.98
N ALA A 74 12.63 -1.97 -6.19
CA ALA A 74 13.15 -2.60 -7.42
C ALA A 74 13.05 -4.15 -7.41
N SER A 75 12.79 -4.75 -6.25
CA SER A 75 12.63 -6.20 -6.06
C SER A 75 11.88 -6.52 -4.78
N GLU A 76 11.41 -7.76 -4.63
CA GLU A 76 10.81 -8.27 -3.39
C GLU A 76 11.80 -8.20 -2.22
N ALA A 77 13.09 -8.45 -2.48
CA ALA A 77 14.15 -8.35 -1.47
C ALA A 77 14.32 -6.91 -0.98
N ALA A 78 14.26 -5.92 -1.87
CA ALA A 78 14.32 -4.51 -1.49
C ALA A 78 13.07 -4.09 -0.68
N ALA A 79 11.87 -4.54 -1.09
CA ALA A 79 10.64 -4.29 -0.34
C ALA A 79 10.70 -4.92 1.06
N ALA A 80 11.21 -6.15 1.19
CA ALA A 80 11.41 -6.79 2.47
C ALA A 80 12.46 -6.07 3.33
N ALA A 81 13.53 -5.56 2.74
CA ALA A 81 14.57 -4.82 3.45
C ALA A 81 14.02 -3.51 4.08
N MET A 82 13.02 -2.87 3.47
CA MET A 82 12.35 -1.72 4.08
C MET A 82 11.72 -2.04 5.45
N LEU A 83 11.29 -3.28 5.69
CA LEU A 83 10.77 -3.70 7.01
C LEU A 83 11.82 -3.62 8.12
N ALA A 84 13.11 -3.57 7.78
CA ALA A 84 14.17 -3.35 8.77
C ALA A 84 13.93 -2.06 9.59
N ALA A 85 13.29 -1.02 9.02
CA ALA A 85 12.93 0.16 9.79
C ALA A 85 11.96 -0.17 10.94
N SER A 86 10.95 -1.01 10.69
CA SER A 86 9.99 -1.46 11.73
C SER A 86 10.60 -2.49 12.70
N VAL A 87 11.66 -3.19 12.31
CA VAL A 87 12.39 -4.11 13.20
C VAL A 87 13.29 -3.33 14.18
N ASN A 88 13.96 -2.29 13.69
CA ASN A 88 14.97 -1.57 14.47
C ASN A 88 14.43 -0.36 15.23
N TYR A 89 13.27 0.17 14.82
CA TYR A 89 12.65 1.36 15.40
C TYR A 89 11.18 1.09 15.70
N PRO A 90 10.55 1.82 16.65
CA PRO A 90 9.13 1.68 16.97
C PRO A 90 8.24 2.33 15.90
N LEU A 91 8.47 1.97 14.63
CA LEU A 91 7.73 2.42 13.47
C LEU A 91 6.86 1.26 12.97
N ARG A 92 5.65 1.61 12.51
CA ARG A 92 4.75 0.66 11.85
C ARG A 92 4.89 0.84 10.36
N GLY A 93 5.31 -0.19 9.65
CA GLY A 93 5.38 -0.21 8.20
C GLY A 93 4.54 -1.34 7.63
N ALA A 94 4.12 -1.16 6.38
CA ALA A 94 3.54 -2.25 5.59
C ALA A 94 4.21 -2.30 4.22
N VAL A 95 4.46 -3.50 3.74
CA VAL A 95 5.01 -3.72 2.40
C VAL A 95 4.28 -4.86 1.73
N ALA A 96 4.09 -4.75 0.42
CA ALA A 96 3.36 -5.74 -0.37
C ALA A 96 4.17 -6.19 -1.58
N TRP A 97 4.18 -7.49 -1.84
CA TRP A 97 4.66 -8.09 -3.07
C TRP A 97 3.94 -9.41 -3.27
N LYS A 98 3.95 -9.94 -4.49
CA LYS A 98 3.56 -11.33 -4.71
C LYS A 98 4.71 -12.25 -4.32
N SER A 99 4.40 -13.42 -3.76
CA SER A 99 5.37 -14.51 -3.58
C SER A 99 6.09 -14.81 -4.89
N VAL A 100 7.36 -15.25 -4.84
CA VAL A 100 8.06 -15.71 -6.05
C VAL A 100 7.24 -16.82 -6.72
N VAL A 101 7.24 -16.87 -8.05
CA VAL A 101 6.50 -17.91 -8.77
C VAL A 101 6.97 -19.28 -8.27
N GLY A 102 6.05 -20.08 -7.72
CA GLY A 102 6.34 -21.43 -7.19
C GLY A 102 6.34 -21.57 -5.66
N THR A 103 6.26 -20.50 -4.87
CA THR A 103 6.18 -20.57 -3.39
C THR A 103 4.77 -20.43 -2.83
N ASN A 104 3.81 -21.18 -3.38
CA ASN A 104 2.39 -21.23 -2.98
C ASN A 104 1.63 -19.88 -3.04
N VAL A 105 0.88 -19.70 -4.13
CA VAL A 105 -0.45 -19.09 -4.09
C VAL A 105 -1.34 -20.07 -4.83
N ALA A 106 -2.42 -20.51 -4.17
CA ALA A 106 -3.25 -21.65 -4.54
C ALA A 106 -3.60 -21.74 -6.05
N SER A 107 -3.50 -22.96 -6.58
CA SER A 107 -4.14 -23.42 -7.82
C SER A 107 -5.66 -23.35 -7.75
#